data_AF-A0A8S0ZHG1-F1
#
_entry.id   AF-A0A8S0ZHG1-F1
#
_cell.length_a   1.000
_cell.length_b   1.000
_cell.length_c   1.000
_cell.angle_alpha   90.00
_cell.angle_beta   90.00
_cell.angle_gamma   90.00
#
_symmetry.space_group_name_H-M   'P 1'
#
loop_
_entity.id
_entity.type
_entity.pdbx_description
1 polymer ?
#
loop_
_entity_poly.entity_id
_entity_poly.type
_entity_poly.pdbx_seq_one_letter_code
_entity_poly.pdbx_strand_id
1 'polypeptide(L)'
;MREMLMRQINKQRKIQAKPSTGEKVDNLIKSIDEDKREEVKKKILFGEIISNNLRDGFKVLRKKEKREFSDIVMRDKDRFKKHKVLVKSLNKKRITKEANGTAILESLCCDIHNEECLNRTCEVCRNRVVNYEEFNNEEQINYYQWCAQKEPKM
;
A
#
# COMPACT_ATOMS: atom_id res chain seq x y z
N MET A 1 -7.04 -34.38 -34.45
CA MET A 1 -8.04 -34.60 -33.38
C MET A 1 -7.46 -34.48 -31.96
N ARG A 2 -6.35 -35.15 -31.62
CA ARG A 2 -5.71 -35.07 -30.27
C ARG A 2 -5.34 -33.65 -29.81
N GLU A 3 -4.82 -32.81 -30.68
CA GLU A 3 -4.47 -31.42 -30.32
C GLU A 3 -5.69 -30.55 -29.98
N MET A 4 -6.83 -30.83 -30.61
CA MET A 4 -8.07 -30.10 -30.38
C MET A 4 -8.66 -30.44 -29.00
N LEU A 5 -8.56 -31.72 -28.60
CA LEU A 5 -8.94 -32.19 -27.26
C LEU A 5 -8.03 -31.59 -26.17
N MET A 6 -6.71 -31.55 -26.41
CA MET A 6 -5.75 -30.96 -25.46
C MET A 6 -5.96 -29.44 -25.28
N ARG A 7 -6.37 -28.72 -26.33
CA ARG A 7 -6.76 -27.31 -26.23
C ARG A 7 -8.04 -27.12 -25.41
N GLN A 8 -9.02 -28.02 -25.54
CA GLN A 8 -10.25 -27.97 -24.74
C GLN A 8 -9.98 -28.27 -23.25
N ILE A 9 -9.15 -29.27 -22.95
CA ILE A 9 -8.74 -29.61 -21.58
C ILE A 9 -7.96 -28.46 -20.93
N ASN A 10 -7.02 -27.83 -21.67
CA ASN A 10 -6.28 -26.66 -21.16
C ASN A 10 -7.16 -25.41 -21.00
N LYS A 11 -8.20 -25.25 -21.83
CA LYS A 11 -9.18 -24.17 -21.69
C LYS A 11 -10.08 -24.38 -20.46
N GLN A 12 -10.47 -25.63 -20.16
CA GLN A 12 -11.22 -25.98 -18.96
C GLN A 12 -10.37 -25.88 -17.68
N ARG A 13 -9.08 -26.25 -17.71
CA ARG A 13 -8.14 -26.03 -16.59
C ARG A 13 -7.94 -24.55 -16.25
N LYS A 14 -8.01 -23.65 -17.23
CA LYS A 14 -8.00 -22.18 -17.00
C LYS A 14 -9.28 -21.63 -16.35
N ILE A 15 -10.36 -22.42 -16.31
CA ILE A 15 -11.65 -22.07 -15.69
C ILE A 15 -11.75 -22.58 -14.24
N GLN A 16 -10.80 -23.39 -13.77
CA GLN A 16 -10.72 -23.68 -12.34
C GLN A 16 -10.54 -22.35 -11.59
N ALA A 17 -11.51 -22.04 -10.73
CA ALA A 17 -11.60 -20.79 -10.01
C ALA A 17 -10.26 -20.50 -9.35
N LYS A 18 -9.61 -19.40 -9.76
CA LYS A 18 -8.41 -18.93 -9.07
C LYS A 18 -8.79 -18.79 -7.59
N PRO A 19 -8.07 -19.45 -6.67
CA PRO A 19 -8.39 -19.34 -5.25
C PRO A 19 -8.41 -17.87 -4.87
N SER A 20 -9.38 -17.51 -4.05
CA SER A 20 -9.54 -16.14 -3.59
C SER A 20 -8.26 -15.73 -2.86
N THR A 21 -7.97 -14.43 -2.84
CA THR A 21 -6.72 -13.99 -2.20
C THR A 21 -6.71 -14.34 -0.72
N GLY A 22 -7.86 -14.29 -0.04
CA GLY A 22 -8.03 -14.79 1.33
C GLY A 22 -7.58 -16.24 1.49
N GLU A 23 -8.01 -17.15 0.62
CA GLU A 23 -7.61 -18.57 0.70
C GLU A 23 -6.12 -18.80 0.43
N LYS A 24 -5.50 -18.01 -0.45
CA LYS A 24 -4.04 -18.09 -0.69
C LYS A 24 -3.27 -17.61 0.52
N VAL A 25 -3.74 -16.54 1.14
CA VAL A 25 -3.17 -15.95 2.34
C VAL A 25 -3.31 -16.91 3.52
N ASP A 26 -4.49 -17.47 3.74
CA ASP A 26 -4.71 -18.45 4.80
C ASP A 26 -3.88 -19.72 4.61
N ASN A 27 -3.68 -20.18 3.38
CA ASN A 27 -2.79 -21.31 3.11
C ASN A 27 -1.30 -21.00 3.32
N LEU A 28 -0.85 -19.76 3.04
CA LEU A 28 0.53 -19.32 3.32
C LEU A 28 0.81 -19.19 4.82
N ILE A 29 -0.24 -18.92 5.58
CA ILE A 29 -0.16 -18.52 6.98
C ILE A 29 -0.31 -19.71 7.94
N LYS A 30 -0.77 -20.87 7.45
CA LYS A 30 -0.91 -22.11 8.24
C LYS A 30 0.40 -22.63 8.86
N SER A 31 1.56 -22.18 8.37
CA SER A 31 2.88 -22.59 8.87
C SER A 31 3.59 -21.52 9.71
N ILE A 32 2.90 -20.46 10.12
CA ILE A 32 3.47 -19.32 10.86
C ILE A 32 2.92 -19.31 12.30
N ASP A 33 3.78 -18.98 13.27
CA ASP A 33 3.39 -18.77 14.67
C ASP A 33 2.18 -17.82 14.80
N GLU A 34 1.27 -18.15 15.71
CA GLU A 34 0.00 -17.43 15.91
C GLU A 34 0.19 -15.93 16.18
N ASP A 35 1.25 -15.54 16.90
CA ASP A 35 1.54 -14.15 17.24
C ASP A 35 1.99 -13.31 16.04
N LYS A 36 2.63 -13.93 15.04
CA LYS A 36 3.09 -13.25 13.81
C LYS A 36 2.06 -13.29 12.70
N ARG A 37 1.04 -14.13 12.86
CA ARG A 37 -0.02 -14.40 11.89
C ARG A 37 -0.75 -13.13 11.48
N GLU A 38 -1.15 -12.33 12.47
CA GLU A 38 -1.92 -11.11 12.24
C GLU A 38 -1.08 -10.00 11.60
N GLU A 39 0.21 -9.90 11.93
CA GLU A 39 1.10 -8.93 11.29
C GLU A 39 1.32 -9.27 9.81
N VAL A 40 1.49 -10.56 9.49
CA VAL A 40 1.62 -11.05 8.12
C VAL A 40 0.33 -10.83 7.33
N LYS A 41 -0.85 -11.10 7.91
CA LYS A 41 -2.14 -10.78 7.28
C LYS A 41 -2.27 -9.31 6.95
N LYS A 42 -1.95 -8.42 7.89
CA LYS A 42 -2.01 -6.95 7.69
C LYS A 42 -1.08 -6.52 6.55
N LYS A 43 0.16 -7.03 6.51
CA LYS A 43 1.13 -6.72 5.45
C LYS A 43 0.65 -7.20 4.07
N ILE A 44 0.06 -8.39 3.99
CA ILE A 44 -0.44 -8.92 2.73
C ILE A 44 -1.68 -8.16 2.25
N LEU A 45 -2.65 -7.92 3.14
CA LEU A 45 -3.86 -7.13 2.83
C LEU A 45 -3.49 -5.73 2.35
N PHE A 46 -2.53 -5.09 3.02
CA PHE A 46 -2.02 -3.78 2.62
C PHE A 46 -1.39 -3.81 1.22
N GLY A 47 -0.54 -4.80 0.95
CA GLY A 47 0.06 -5.00 -0.37
C GLY A 47 -0.98 -5.20 -1.47
N GLU A 48 -2.07 -5.89 -1.17
CA GLU A 48 -3.15 -6.15 -2.12
C GLU A 48 -4.01 -4.91 -2.38
N ILE A 49 -4.39 -4.17 -1.34
CA ILE A 49 -5.16 -2.92 -1.46
C ILE A 49 -4.38 -1.90 -2.30
N ILE A 50 -3.07 -1.77 -2.06
CA ILE A 50 -2.21 -0.91 -2.87
C ILE A 50 -2.16 -1.41 -4.31
N SER A 51 -1.99 -2.71 -4.53
CA SER A 51 -1.92 -3.27 -5.89
C SER A 51 -3.20 -3.03 -6.68
N ASN A 52 -4.36 -3.19 -6.03
CA ASN A 52 -5.66 -2.96 -6.66
C ASN A 52 -5.86 -1.49 -7.00
N ASN A 53 -5.58 -0.58 -6.06
CA ASN A 53 -5.67 0.85 -6.30
C ASN A 53 -4.75 1.33 -7.44
N LEU A 54 -3.53 0.81 -7.51
CA LEU A 54 -2.61 1.15 -8.60
C LEU A 54 -3.10 0.62 -9.95
N ARG A 55 -3.65 -0.59 -9.97
CA ARG A 55 -4.17 -1.21 -11.19
C ARG A 55 -5.39 -0.47 -11.72
N ASP A 56 -6.29 -0.05 -10.85
CA ASP A 56 -7.50 0.68 -11.24
C ASP A 56 -7.17 2.12 -11.66
N GLY A 57 -6.28 2.79 -10.93
CA GLY A 57 -5.73 4.09 -11.36
C GLY A 57 -5.08 4.01 -12.75
N PHE A 58 -4.31 2.96 -13.03
CA PHE A 58 -3.66 2.79 -14.33
C PHE A 58 -4.66 2.59 -15.48
N LYS A 59 -5.80 1.91 -15.27
CA LYS A 59 -6.79 1.67 -16.34
C LYS A 59 -7.35 2.97 -16.90
N VAL A 60 -7.61 3.94 -16.03
CA VAL A 60 -8.24 5.23 -16.35
C VAL A 60 -7.30 6.17 -17.14
N LEU A 61 -5.99 5.95 -17.08
CA LEU A 61 -5.00 6.81 -17.74
C LEU A 61 -4.98 6.67 -19.27
N ARG A 62 -4.66 7.76 -19.97
CA ARG A 62 -4.46 7.81 -21.42
C ARG A 62 -3.08 7.28 -21.81
N LYS A 63 -2.88 6.99 -23.11
CA LYS A 63 -1.69 6.29 -23.62
C LYS A 63 -0.35 7.00 -23.34
N LYS A 64 -0.34 8.33 -23.24
CA LYS A 64 0.85 9.13 -22.88
C LYS A 64 1.14 9.04 -21.37
N GLU A 65 0.12 9.25 -20.54
CA GLU A 65 0.17 9.16 -19.08
C GLU A 65 0.53 7.75 -18.58
N LYS A 66 0.12 6.71 -19.31
CA LYS A 66 0.52 5.32 -19.05
C LYS A 66 2.03 5.08 -19.21
N ARG A 67 2.68 5.75 -20.17
CA ARG A 67 4.14 5.66 -20.35
C ARG A 67 4.87 6.41 -19.24
N GLU A 68 4.39 7.60 -18.91
CA GLU A 68 4.93 8.39 -17.79
C GLU A 68 4.77 7.63 -16.46
N PHE A 69 3.61 7.05 -16.20
CA PHE A 69 3.37 6.22 -15.02
C PHE A 69 4.28 4.97 -14.98
N SER A 70 4.47 4.31 -16.12
CA SER A 70 5.35 3.16 -16.22
C SER A 70 6.81 3.54 -15.96
N ASP A 71 7.30 4.66 -16.52
CA ASP A 71 8.65 5.15 -16.26
C ASP A 71 8.85 5.56 -14.80
N ILE A 72 7.82 6.16 -14.18
CA ILE A 72 7.80 6.59 -12.76
C ILE A 72 7.87 5.40 -11.79
N VAL A 73 7.12 4.34 -12.06
CA VAL A 73 7.05 3.15 -11.20
C VAL A 73 8.26 2.22 -11.42
N MET A 74 8.81 2.20 -12.64
CA MET A 74 9.87 1.25 -13.03
C MET A 74 11.31 1.81 -12.93
N ARG A 75 11.54 3.13 -12.91
CA ARG A 75 12.91 3.73 -12.80
C ARG A 75 13.31 4.26 -11.41
N ASP A 76 12.48 4.07 -10.38
CA ASP A 76 12.83 4.22 -8.95
C ASP A 76 13.11 5.66 -8.40
N LYS A 77 12.17 6.61 -8.60
CA LYS A 77 12.30 8.00 -8.06
C LYS A 77 11.06 8.60 -7.34
N ASP A 78 9.84 8.05 -7.50
CA ASP A 78 8.64 8.66 -6.89
C ASP A 78 8.14 7.99 -5.59
N ARG A 79 8.76 6.89 -5.12
CA ARG A 79 8.57 6.39 -3.75
C ARG A 79 8.83 7.48 -2.70
N PHE A 80 9.81 8.36 -2.96
CA PHE A 80 10.15 9.51 -2.12
C PHE A 80 9.22 10.72 -2.29
N LYS A 81 8.67 10.95 -3.48
CA LYS A 81 7.74 12.07 -3.73
C LYS A 81 6.37 11.81 -3.07
N LYS A 82 5.93 10.55 -3.03
CA LYS A 82 4.72 10.12 -2.31
C LYS A 82 4.86 10.29 -0.79
N HIS A 83 6.03 10.07 -0.20
CA HIS A 83 6.30 10.43 1.21
C HIS A 83 6.32 11.95 1.43
N LYS A 84 6.86 12.73 0.49
CA LYS A 84 6.78 14.20 0.56
C LYS A 84 5.33 14.71 0.52
N VAL A 85 4.47 14.10 -0.30
CA VAL A 85 3.03 14.41 -0.38
C VAL A 85 2.28 13.93 0.87
N LEU A 86 2.64 12.76 1.42
CA LEU A 86 2.09 12.25 2.68
C LEU A 86 2.44 13.17 3.85
N VAL A 87 3.72 13.53 4.02
CA VAL A 87 4.16 14.46 5.09
C VAL A 87 3.46 15.82 4.96
N LYS A 88 3.36 16.36 3.74
CA LYS A 88 2.59 17.60 3.52
C LYS A 88 1.10 17.44 3.84
N SER A 89 0.49 16.30 3.51
CA SER A 89 -0.92 16.03 3.81
C SER A 89 -1.16 15.88 5.32
N LEU A 90 -0.26 15.17 6.01
CA LEU A 90 -0.29 14.98 7.47
C LEU A 90 -0.11 16.32 8.19
N ASN A 91 0.87 17.13 7.78
CA ASN A 91 1.09 18.45 8.34
C ASN A 91 -0.09 19.41 8.05
N LYS A 92 -0.67 19.38 6.84
CA LYS A 92 -1.86 20.19 6.51
C LYS A 92 -3.06 19.82 7.39
N LYS A 93 -3.16 18.56 7.81
CA LYS A 93 -4.16 18.06 8.76
C LYS A 93 -3.74 18.19 10.22
N ARG A 94 -2.59 18.84 10.49
CA ARG A 94 -1.98 19.02 11.82
C ARG A 94 -1.70 17.71 12.57
N ILE A 95 -1.60 16.60 11.84
CA ILE A 95 -1.27 15.31 12.43
C ILE A 95 0.21 15.28 12.83
N THR A 96 1.10 15.93 12.07
CA THR A 96 2.53 16.03 12.39
C THR A 96 2.95 17.50 12.49
N LYS A 97 3.77 17.84 13.49
CA LYS A 97 4.26 19.22 13.67
C LYS A 97 5.29 19.61 12.61
N GLU A 98 6.03 18.65 12.09
CA GLU A 98 7.10 18.87 11.13
C GLU A 98 6.54 19.12 9.71
N ALA A 99 7.01 20.19 9.07
CA ALA A 99 6.47 20.68 7.81
C ALA A 99 6.93 19.88 6.57
N ASN A 100 8.06 19.18 6.67
CA ASN A 100 8.65 18.46 5.55
C ASN A 100 9.47 17.25 6.03
N GLY A 101 9.83 16.38 5.10
CA GLY A 101 10.57 15.15 5.42
C GLY A 101 11.94 15.41 6.04
N THR A 102 12.62 16.50 5.67
CA THR A 102 13.91 16.86 6.26
C THR A 102 13.75 17.21 7.75
N ALA A 103 12.75 18.02 8.10
CA ALA A 103 12.43 18.37 9.48
C ALA A 103 12.05 17.13 10.33
N ILE A 104 11.40 16.14 9.72
CA ILE A 104 11.14 14.84 10.38
C ILE A 104 12.45 14.09 10.63
N LEU A 105 13.36 14.06 9.66
CA LEU A 105 14.66 13.40 9.84
C LEU A 105 15.49 14.12 10.89
N GLU A 106 15.47 15.45 10.93
CA GLU A 106 16.14 16.26 11.95
C GLU A 106 15.55 16.03 13.35
N SER A 107 14.23 15.82 13.48
CA SER A 107 13.63 15.51 14.78
C SER A 107 13.96 14.08 15.25
N LEU A 108 14.06 13.14 14.30
CA LEU A 108 14.34 11.73 14.58
C LEU A 108 15.84 11.40 14.75
N CYS A 109 16.73 12.13 14.09
CA CYS A 109 18.15 11.80 13.99
C CYS A 109 19.05 12.86 14.63
N CYS A 110 20.17 12.44 15.21
CA CYS A 110 21.22 13.36 15.66
C CYS A 110 22.05 13.88 14.48
N ASP A 111 22.21 13.05 13.44
CA ASP A 111 22.82 13.39 12.17
C ASP A 111 22.05 12.68 11.04
N ILE A 112 21.55 13.46 10.09
CA ILE A 112 20.76 12.97 8.96
C ILE A 112 21.61 12.27 7.89
N HIS A 113 22.93 12.43 7.92
CA HIS A 113 23.86 11.80 6.99
C HIS A 113 24.46 10.51 7.54
N ASN A 114 24.24 10.22 8.82
CA ASN A 114 24.71 8.99 9.45
C ASN A 114 23.73 7.83 9.18
N GLU A 115 24.20 6.83 8.44
CA GLU A 115 23.41 5.65 8.09
C GLU A 115 22.92 4.86 9.30
N GLU A 116 23.69 4.77 10.38
CA GLU A 116 23.28 4.08 11.61
C GLU A 116 22.08 4.78 12.27
N CYS A 117 22.06 6.11 12.20
CA CYS A 117 20.94 6.88 12.74
C CYS A 117 19.68 6.71 11.88
N LEU A 118 19.83 6.75 10.56
CA LEU A 118 18.74 6.50 9.61
C LEU A 118 18.18 5.07 9.72
N ASN A 119 19.06 4.09 9.95
CA ASN A 119 18.69 2.69 10.20
C ASN A 119 18.20 2.42 11.64
N ARG A 120 18.12 3.47 12.47
CA ARG A 120 17.62 3.41 13.87
C ARG A 120 18.45 2.51 14.79
N THR A 121 19.71 2.26 14.45
CA THR A 121 20.66 1.53 15.30
C THR A 121 21.43 2.44 16.25
N CYS A 122 21.43 3.76 16.00
CA CYS A 122 22.03 4.76 16.88
C CYS A 122 21.42 4.74 18.30
N GLU A 123 22.25 4.57 19.32
CA GLU A 123 21.81 4.48 20.72
C GLU A 123 21.09 5.75 21.22
N VAL A 124 21.51 6.91 20.73
CA VAL A 124 20.98 8.23 21.12
C VAL A 124 19.57 8.46 20.55
N CYS A 125 19.34 8.00 19.31
CA CYS A 125 18.16 8.38 18.52
C CYS A 125 17.16 7.24 18.28
N ARG A 126 17.52 5.99 18.55
CA ARG A 126 16.66 4.80 18.31
C ARG A 126 15.27 4.88 18.94
N ASN A 127 15.13 5.65 20.02
CA ASN A 127 13.87 5.80 20.75
C ASN A 127 13.13 7.11 20.44
N ARG A 128 13.69 8.01 19.63
CA ARG A 128 12.99 9.25 19.24
C ARG A 128 11.81 8.93 18.34
N VAL A 129 10.65 9.52 18.60
CA VAL A 129 9.45 9.33 17.78
C VAL A 129 9.07 10.63 17.09
N VAL A 130 8.34 10.53 15.98
CA VAL A 130 7.82 11.72 15.29
C VAL A 130 6.81 12.38 16.21
N ASN A 131 6.85 13.71 16.33
CA ASN A 131 5.85 14.44 17.10
C ASN A 131 4.54 14.49 16.30
N TYR A 132 3.66 13.55 16.56
CA TYR A 132 2.29 13.58 16.06
C TYR A 132 1.31 14.04 17.14
N GLU A 133 0.27 14.76 16.73
CA GLU A 133 -0.88 15.05 17.58
C GLU A 133 -1.87 13.89 17.43
N GLU A 134 -2.31 13.31 18.55
CA GLU A 134 -3.27 12.22 18.53
C GLU A 134 -4.59 12.67 17.89
N PHE A 135 -5.18 11.78 17.10
CA PHE A 135 -6.44 12.07 16.44
C PHE A 135 -7.55 12.20 17.49
N ASN A 136 -8.35 13.27 17.40
CA ASN A 136 -9.51 13.38 18.27
C ASN A 136 -10.58 12.38 17.80
N ASN A 137 -10.70 11.26 18.50
CA ASN A 137 -11.68 10.22 18.19
C ASN A 137 -13.13 10.68 18.37
N GLU A 138 -13.37 11.84 19.00
CA GLU A 138 -14.70 12.44 19.13
C GLU A 138 -15.12 13.22 17.87
N GLU A 139 -14.19 13.52 16.95
CA GLU A 139 -14.48 14.27 15.74
C GLU A 139 -15.20 13.40 14.70
N GLN A 140 -16.41 13.80 14.29
CA GLN A 140 -17.18 13.09 13.27
C GLN A 140 -16.59 13.32 11.87
N ILE A 141 -16.20 12.24 11.19
CA ILE A 141 -15.67 12.28 9.83
C ILE A 141 -16.79 11.95 8.83
N ASN A 142 -17.18 12.93 8.02
CA ASN A 142 -18.06 12.70 6.87
C ASN A 142 -17.29 12.06 5.71
N TYR A 143 -17.79 10.96 5.16
CA TYR A 143 -17.21 10.32 3.97
C TYR A 143 -18.29 9.95 2.96
N TYR A 144 -17.88 9.86 1.69
CA TYR A 144 -18.74 9.41 0.60
C TYR A 144 -18.47 7.93 0.32
N GLN A 145 -19.55 7.14 0.24
CA GLN A 145 -19.48 5.74 -0.12
C GLN A 145 -20.15 5.50 -1.47
N TRP A 146 -19.48 4.74 -2.33
CA TRP A 146 -20.07 4.28 -3.59
C TRP A 146 -21.01 3.12 -3.31
N CYS A 147 -22.29 3.30 -3.61
CA CYS A 147 -23.31 2.27 -3.53
C CYS A 147 -23.69 1.81 -4.94
N ALA A 148 -23.63 0.50 -5.19
CA ALA A 148 -24.12 -0.07 -6.44
C ALA A 148 -25.65 -0.10 -6.42
N GLN A 149 -26.29 0.56 -7.39
CA GLN A 149 -27.73 0.43 -7.61
C GLN A 149 -28.01 -0.76 -8.52
N LYS A 150 -28.93 -1.64 -8.12
CA LYS A 150 -29.48 -2.67 -9.02
C LYS A 150 -30.61 -2.04 -9.80
N GLU A 151 -30.53 -2.07 -11.13
CA GLU A 151 -31.66 -1.68 -11.98
C GLU A 151 -32.84 -2.64 -11.74
N PRO A 152 -34.07 -2.13 -11.61
CA PRO A 152 -35.25 -2.97 -11.53
C PRO A 152 -35.41 -3.73 -12.85
N LYS A 153 -35.59 -5.06 -12.78
CA LYS A 153 -35.94 -5.86 -13.96
C LYS A 153 -37.33 -5.43 -14.44
N MET A 154 -37.39 -4.89 -15.66
CA MET A 154 -38.64 -4.74 -16.42
C MET A 154 -39.18 -6.12 -16.83
#